data_AF-A0A4U0R6K5-F1
#
_entry.id   AF-A0A4U0R6K5-F1
#
_cell.length_a   1.000
_cell.length_b   1.000
_cell.length_c   1.000
_cell.angle_alpha   90.00
_cell.angle_beta   90.00
_cell.angle_gamma   90.00
#
_symmetry.space_group_name_H-M   'P 1'
#
loop_
_entity.id
_entity.type
_entity.pdbx_description
1 polymer ?
#
loop_
_entity_poly.entity_id
_entity_poly.type
_entity_poly.pdbx_seq_one_letter_code
_entity_poly.pdbx_strand_id
1 'polypeptide(L)'
;MAKKTTPPKPTKPQPAAKATAKRVMSSGAKIFGAKVWDHGYTAIPNILVRSQAALGINTTQFNIIVQLLSYYINPDRPPFPSKEELAQRMGITTDTLRINIKKLEDRGLIRREQQLTSFGDWSSNTYHLDGLIAKLKRLQPKFEKEREERRALKSVVEAPKRTRARTGVINGTA
;
A
#
# COMPACT_ATOMS: atom_id res chain seq x y z
N MET A 1 59.69 -7.69 -31.11
CA MET A 1 58.36 -8.34 -31.16
C MET A 1 57.31 -7.34 -30.71
N ALA A 2 56.55 -6.79 -31.66
CA ALA A 2 55.58 -5.73 -31.44
C ALA A 2 54.16 -6.31 -31.40
N LYS A 3 53.43 -6.10 -30.30
CA LYS A 3 51.96 -6.22 -30.29
C LYS A 3 51.38 -4.81 -30.28
N LYS A 4 51.14 -4.27 -31.47
CA LYS A 4 50.23 -3.14 -31.69
C LYS A 4 48.80 -3.70 -31.60
N THR A 5 48.09 -3.37 -30.54
CA THR A 5 46.63 -3.53 -30.48
C THR A 5 46.00 -2.16 -30.42
N THR A 6 45.52 -1.73 -31.59
CA THR A 6 44.73 -0.55 -31.88
C THR A 6 43.48 -0.47 -30.98
N PRO A 7 43.13 0.71 -30.45
CA PRO A 7 41.92 0.89 -29.64
C PRO A 7 40.65 0.66 -30.48
N PRO A 8 39.60 0.03 -29.92
CA PRO A 8 38.37 -0.25 -30.62
C PRO A 8 37.53 1.01 -30.88
N LYS A 9 36.99 1.04 -32.10
CA LYS A 9 36.08 1.98 -32.77
C LYS A 9 34.95 2.52 -31.86
N PRO A 10 34.56 3.81 -31.99
CA PRO A 10 33.47 4.40 -31.19
C PRO A 10 32.13 3.79 -31.58
N THR A 11 31.48 3.14 -30.61
CA THR A 11 30.15 2.54 -30.71
C THR A 11 29.10 3.65 -30.69
N LYS A 12 28.41 3.85 -31.82
CA LYS A 12 27.20 4.69 -31.89
C LYS A 12 26.16 4.18 -30.86
N PRO A 13 25.43 5.06 -30.15
CA PRO A 13 24.32 4.66 -29.30
C PRO A 13 23.21 4.07 -30.18
N GLN A 14 22.84 2.82 -29.92
CA GLN A 14 21.68 2.18 -30.54
C GLN A 14 20.39 2.80 -30.00
N PRO A 15 19.48 3.28 -30.85
CA PRO A 15 18.15 3.68 -30.43
C PRO A 15 17.31 2.42 -30.21
N ALA A 16 17.06 2.08 -28.94
CA ALA A 16 16.13 1.01 -28.58
C ALA A 16 14.69 1.52 -28.69
N ALA A 17 14.17 1.61 -29.91
CA ALA A 17 12.75 1.69 -30.18
C ALA A 17 12.22 0.28 -30.48
N LYS A 18 11.46 -0.33 -29.55
CA LYS A 18 10.57 -1.45 -29.87
C LYS A 18 9.24 -1.36 -29.09
N ALA A 19 8.20 -1.04 -29.85
CA ALA A 19 6.80 -1.45 -29.76
C ALA A 19 6.06 -1.28 -28.41
N THR A 20 5.37 -0.15 -28.25
CA THR A 20 4.31 0.03 -27.24
C THR A 20 3.04 -0.68 -27.69
N ALA A 21 2.84 -1.93 -27.25
CA ALA A 21 1.49 -2.46 -27.11
C ALA A 21 0.68 -1.46 -26.25
N LYS A 22 -0.49 -1.00 -26.71
CA LYS A 22 -1.36 -0.09 -25.95
C LYS A 22 -1.64 -0.71 -24.58
N ARG A 23 -0.88 -0.32 -23.56
CA ARG A 23 -1.06 -0.80 -22.19
C ARG A 23 -2.43 -0.31 -21.76
N VAL A 24 -3.37 -1.24 -21.53
CA VAL A 24 -4.67 -0.91 -20.95
C VAL A 24 -4.40 -0.12 -19.68
N MET A 25 -4.86 1.12 -19.64
CA MET A 25 -4.59 2.02 -18.51
C MET A 25 -5.08 1.36 -17.23
N SER A 26 -4.26 1.37 -16.18
CA SER A 26 -4.65 0.89 -14.86
C SER A 26 -5.85 1.71 -14.37
N SER A 27 -6.69 1.14 -13.50
CA SER A 27 -7.83 1.86 -12.94
C SER A 27 -7.40 3.16 -12.25
N GLY A 28 -6.25 3.16 -11.56
CA GLY A 28 -5.67 4.36 -10.97
C GLY A 28 -5.36 5.45 -12.00
N ALA A 29 -4.71 5.09 -13.11
CA ALA A 29 -4.43 6.03 -14.19
C ALA A 29 -5.71 6.54 -14.89
N LYS A 30 -6.78 5.75 -14.92
CA LYS A 30 -8.09 6.20 -15.43
C LYS A 30 -8.77 7.19 -14.48
N ILE A 31 -8.64 7.01 -13.17
CA ILE A 31 -9.27 7.87 -12.16
C ILE A 31 -8.52 9.21 -12.03
N PHE A 32 -7.19 9.18 -11.90
CA PHE A 32 -6.38 10.36 -11.58
C PHE A 32 -5.64 10.95 -12.78
N GLY A 33 -5.66 10.27 -13.93
CA GLY A 33 -4.82 10.60 -15.08
C GLY A 33 -3.40 10.05 -14.94
N ALA A 34 -2.76 9.76 -16.07
CA ALA A 34 -1.43 9.15 -16.10
C ALA A 34 -0.37 10.00 -15.39
N LYS A 35 -0.35 11.32 -15.65
CA LYS A 35 0.66 12.23 -15.08
C LYS A 35 0.65 12.26 -13.55
N VAL A 36 -0.53 12.24 -12.92
CA VAL A 36 -0.66 12.21 -11.46
C VAL A 36 -0.27 10.84 -10.92
N TRP A 37 -0.74 9.78 -11.57
CA TRP A 37 -0.46 8.40 -11.15
C TRP A 37 1.04 8.04 -11.21
N ASP A 38 1.78 8.62 -12.14
CA ASP A 38 3.22 8.40 -12.31
C ASP A 38 4.07 8.97 -11.16
N HIS A 39 3.53 9.89 -10.35
CA HIS A 39 4.19 10.36 -9.11
C HIS A 39 4.13 9.35 -7.95
N GLY A 40 3.52 8.20 -8.18
CA GLY A 40 3.42 7.12 -7.19
C GLY A 40 2.17 7.19 -6.34
N TYR A 41 1.97 6.15 -5.54
CA TYR A 41 0.84 6.01 -4.65
C TYR A 41 1.26 5.25 -3.39
N THR A 42 0.60 5.55 -2.27
CA THR A 42 0.81 4.82 -1.03
C THR A 42 -0.16 3.64 -0.98
N ALA A 43 0.37 2.42 -0.85
CA ALA A 43 -0.46 1.25 -0.65
C ALA A 43 -0.96 1.21 0.81
N ILE A 44 -2.25 1.49 1.01
CA ILE A 44 -2.89 1.43 2.32
C ILE A 44 -3.82 0.20 2.35
N PRO A 45 -3.58 -0.79 3.22
CA PRO A 45 -4.49 -1.92 3.35
C PRO A 45 -5.90 -1.47 3.77
N ASN A 46 -6.93 -1.94 3.08
CA ASN A 46 -8.33 -1.60 3.43
C ASN A 46 -8.70 -2.02 4.87
N ILE A 47 -8.07 -3.08 5.40
CA ILE A 47 -8.24 -3.48 6.80
C ILE A 47 -7.88 -2.32 7.72
N LEU A 48 -6.74 -1.64 7.49
CA LEU A 48 -6.29 -0.49 8.28
C LEU A 48 -7.30 0.67 8.21
N VAL A 49 -7.76 1.01 7.00
CA VAL A 49 -8.74 2.10 6.80
C VAL A 49 -10.04 1.82 7.56
N ARG A 50 -10.50 0.57 7.55
CA ARG A 50 -11.76 0.16 8.19
C ARG A 50 -11.64 -0.10 9.68
N SER A 51 -10.44 -0.40 10.19
CA SER A 51 -10.23 -0.78 11.58
C SER A 51 -9.68 0.34 12.47
N GLN A 52 -9.78 1.61 12.06
CA GLN A 52 -9.24 2.75 12.84
C GLN A 52 -9.77 2.79 14.28
N ALA A 53 -11.09 2.69 14.45
CA ALA A 53 -11.73 2.64 15.76
C ALA A 53 -11.29 1.41 16.58
N ALA A 54 -11.19 0.24 15.93
CA ALA A 54 -10.74 -0.99 16.59
C ALA A 54 -9.26 -0.96 17.01
N LEU A 55 -8.43 -0.19 16.30
CA LEU A 55 -7.04 0.11 16.68
C LEU A 55 -6.95 1.23 17.73
N GLY A 56 -8.07 1.92 17.98
CA GLY A 56 -8.16 3.05 18.91
C GLY A 56 -7.35 4.26 18.48
N ILE A 57 -7.14 4.43 17.17
CA ILE A 57 -6.39 5.57 16.62
C ILE A 57 -7.33 6.70 16.21
N ASN A 58 -6.89 7.94 16.41
CA ASN A 58 -7.61 9.13 15.93
C ASN A 58 -7.18 9.52 14.50
N THR A 59 -7.83 10.53 13.93
CA THR A 59 -7.55 11.01 12.56
C THR A 59 -6.11 11.47 12.36
N THR A 60 -5.52 12.19 13.32
CA THR A 60 -4.13 12.64 13.26
C THR A 60 -3.16 11.45 13.26
N GLN A 61 -3.37 10.48 14.14
CA GLN A 61 -2.58 9.26 14.26
C GLN A 61 -2.68 8.39 13.01
N PHE A 62 -3.88 8.28 12.43
CA PHE A 62 -4.07 7.62 11.15
C PHE A 62 -3.27 8.31 10.04
N ASN A 63 -3.31 9.64 9.95
CA ASN A 63 -2.53 10.39 8.97
C ASN A 63 -1.01 10.19 9.18
N ILE A 64 -0.51 10.19 10.42
CA ILE A 64 0.91 9.87 10.72
C ILE A 64 1.28 8.49 10.17
N ILE A 65 0.45 7.46 10.43
CA ILE A 65 0.69 6.11 9.93
C ILE A 65 0.73 6.09 8.40
N VAL A 66 -0.20 6.78 7.73
CA VAL A 66 -0.24 6.86 6.26
C VAL A 66 1.01 7.55 5.70
N GLN A 67 1.46 8.64 6.31
CA GLN A 67 2.69 9.31 5.93
C GLN A 67 3.89 8.37 6.08
N LEU A 68 4.01 7.66 7.21
CA LEU A 68 5.09 6.68 7.41
C LEU A 68 5.03 5.53 6.40
N LEU A 69 3.84 5.01 6.08
CA LEU A 69 3.65 3.98 5.06
C LEU A 69 4.09 4.45 3.66
N SER A 70 3.97 5.75 3.35
CA SER A 70 4.45 6.28 2.06
C SER A 70 5.96 6.15 1.88
N TYR A 71 6.72 6.12 2.98
CA TYR A 71 8.16 5.90 2.98
C TYR A 71 8.54 4.41 3.09
N TYR A 72 7.61 3.56 3.54
CA TYR A 72 7.84 2.15 3.78
C TYR A 72 7.59 1.29 2.54
N ILE A 73 8.49 1.42 1.56
CA ILE A 73 8.42 0.72 0.27
C ILE A 73 9.18 -0.61 0.31
N ASN A 74 10.29 -0.67 1.06
CA ASN A 74 11.12 -1.86 1.21
C ASN A 74 11.03 -2.35 2.67
N PRO A 75 10.68 -3.64 2.91
CA PRO A 75 10.62 -4.19 4.26
C PRO A 75 11.94 -4.05 5.04
N ASP A 76 13.09 -4.09 4.35
CA ASP A 76 14.43 -3.99 4.95
C ASP A 76 14.82 -2.55 5.29
N ARG A 77 14.05 -1.57 4.80
CA ARG A 77 14.32 -0.14 4.98
C ARG A 77 13.16 0.54 5.70
N PRO A 78 13.16 0.55 7.04
CA PRO A 78 12.15 1.26 7.80
C PRO A 78 12.13 2.76 7.45
N PRO A 79 10.97 3.44 7.53
CA PRO A 79 10.85 4.86 7.23
C PRO A 79 11.60 5.72 8.24
N PHE A 80 12.32 6.73 7.74
CA PHE A 80 13.10 7.68 8.56
C PHE A 80 12.86 9.16 8.20
N PRO A 81 11.62 9.61 7.91
CA PRO A 81 11.37 11.02 7.63
C PRO A 81 11.67 11.91 8.84
N SER A 82 12.02 13.17 8.59
CA SER A 82 12.24 14.12 9.67
C SER A 82 10.92 14.49 10.35
N LYS A 83 11.00 14.78 11.65
CA LYS A 83 9.84 15.24 12.44
C LYS A 83 9.26 16.56 11.93
N GLU A 84 10.13 17.45 11.41
CA GLU A 84 9.74 18.76 10.88
C GLU A 84 8.99 18.61 9.55
N GLU A 85 9.50 17.79 8.63
CA GLU A 85 8.84 17.53 7.35
C GLU A 85 7.46 16.89 7.53
N LEU A 86 7.36 15.90 8.42
CA LEU A 86 6.08 15.27 8.74
C LEU A 86 5.08 16.28 9.32
N ALA A 87 5.50 17.08 10.30
CA ALA A 87 4.66 18.08 10.92
C ALA A 87 4.18 19.14 9.93
N GLN A 88 5.10 19.65 9.09
CA GLN A 88 4.81 20.63 8.05
C GLN A 88 3.81 20.11 7.02
N ARG A 89 4.02 18.90 6.48
CA ARG A 89 3.10 18.30 5.49
C ARG A 89 1.72 18.04 6.06
N MET A 90 1.64 17.73 7.35
CA MET A 90 0.38 17.49 8.05
C MET A 90 -0.30 18.78 8.55
N GLY A 91 0.38 19.93 8.50
CA GLY A 91 -0.13 21.19 9.04
C GLY A 91 -0.31 21.18 10.56
N ILE A 92 0.54 20.46 11.29
CA ILE A 92 0.51 20.39 12.77
C ILE A 92 1.83 20.84 13.38
N THR A 93 1.83 21.12 14.68
CA THR A 93 3.08 21.41 15.40
C THR A 93 3.90 20.13 15.63
N THR A 94 5.23 20.28 15.70
CA THR A 94 6.15 19.17 16.03
C THR A 94 5.85 18.56 17.40
N ASP A 95 5.36 19.35 18.36
CA ASP A 95 4.90 18.85 19.66
C ASP A 95 3.65 17.97 19.54
N THR A 96 2.69 18.39 18.71
CA THR A 96 1.48 17.59 18.43
C THR A 96 1.86 16.27 17.76
N LEU A 97 2.81 16.31 16.81
CA LEU A 97 3.36 15.11 16.18
C LEU A 97 4.02 14.20 17.24
N ARG A 98 4.87 14.74 18.10
CA ARG A 98 5.56 14.01 19.17
C ARG A 98 4.57 13.32 20.12
N ILE A 99 3.54 14.03 20.57
CA ILE A 99 2.51 13.49 21.46
C ILE A 99 1.76 12.33 20.79
N ASN A 100 1.40 12.47 19.52
CA ASN A 100 0.66 11.43 18.81
C ASN A 100 1.54 10.22 18.48
N ILE A 101 2.81 10.41 18.11
CA ILE A 101 3.77 9.31 17.96
C ILE A 101 3.91 8.55 19.27
N LYS A 102 4.09 9.25 20.40
CA LYS A 102 4.16 8.58 21.70
C LYS A 102 2.92 7.77 22.01
N LYS A 103 1.71 8.30 21.74
CA LYS A 103 0.46 7.53 21.91
C LYS A 103 0.37 6.30 21.00
N LEU A 104 0.99 6.34 19.82
CA LEU A 104 1.09 5.18 18.91
C LEU A 104 2.10 4.15 19.43
N GLU A 105 3.19 4.59 20.06
CA GLU A 105 4.16 3.74 20.76
C GLU A 105 3.57 3.08 22.00
N ASP A 106 2.86 3.84 22.84
CA ASP A 106 2.20 3.34 24.05
C ASP A 106 1.13 2.28 23.69
N ARG A 107 0.57 2.36 22.47
CA ARG A 107 -0.35 1.34 21.92
C ARG A 107 0.37 0.16 21.27
N GLY A 108 1.69 0.17 21.15
CA GLY A 108 2.47 -0.86 20.45
C GLY A 108 2.16 -0.94 18.95
N LEU A 109 1.81 0.18 18.32
CA LEU A 109 1.59 0.24 16.86
C LEU A 109 2.86 0.63 16.12
N ILE A 110 3.66 1.51 16.72
CA ILE A 110 4.90 2.05 16.17
C ILE A 110 5.99 1.90 17.23
N ARG A 111 7.24 1.74 16.81
CA ARG A 111 8.41 1.90 17.67
C ARG A 111 9.40 2.84 17.01
N ARG A 112 9.86 3.86 17.74
CA ARG A 112 10.89 4.77 17.26
C ARG A 112 12.27 4.33 17.72
N GLU A 113 13.23 4.43 16.83
CA GLU A 113 14.65 4.26 17.12
C GLU A 113 15.37 5.57 16.81
N GLN A 114 15.98 6.16 17.84
CA GLN A 114 16.76 7.38 17.69
C GLN A 114 18.14 6.99 17.18
N GLN A 115 18.58 7.64 16.12
CA GLN A 115 19.89 7.41 15.52
C GLN A 115 20.82 8.56 15.93
N LEU A 116 22.02 8.21 16.41
CA LEU A 116 23.12 9.15 16.56
C LEU A 116 23.98 9.06 15.31
N THR A 117 24.34 10.22 14.76
CA THR A 117 25.32 10.33 13.68
C THR A 117 26.69 9.99 14.23
N SER A 118 27.62 9.54 13.37
CA SER A 118 29.03 9.29 13.74
C SER A 118 29.73 10.50 14.38
N PHE A 119 29.21 11.72 14.17
CA PHE A 119 29.69 12.97 14.75
C PHE A 119 29.04 13.33 16.10
N GLY A 120 28.14 12.50 16.64
CA GLY A 120 27.45 12.72 17.92
C GLY A 120 26.12 13.48 17.82
N ASP A 121 25.75 13.97 16.64
CA ASP A 121 24.48 14.67 16.43
C ASP A 121 23.29 13.73 16.27
N TRP A 122 22.12 14.16 16.75
CA TRP A 122 20.87 13.42 16.55
C TRP A 122 20.43 13.44 15.09
N SER A 123 20.33 12.25 14.48
CA SER A 123 19.81 12.08 13.12
C SER A 123 18.28 11.96 13.11
N SER A 124 17.70 11.82 11.92
CA SER A 124 16.28 11.52 11.75
C SER A 124 15.96 10.19 12.41
N ASN A 125 14.80 10.13 13.06
CA ASN A 125 14.37 8.93 13.75
C ASN A 125 13.92 7.87 12.75
N THR A 126 14.24 6.62 13.04
CA THR A 126 13.72 5.47 12.30
C THR A 126 12.42 4.99 12.97
N TYR A 127 11.39 4.71 12.18
CA TYR A 127 10.09 4.26 12.67
C TYR A 127 9.79 2.84 12.21
N HIS A 128 9.59 1.93 13.15
CA HIS A 128 9.25 0.54 12.92
C HIS A 128 7.73 0.33 13.02
N LEU A 129 7.13 -0.32 12.01
CA LEU A 129 5.68 -0.54 11.88
C LEU A 129 5.26 -1.98 12.21
N ASP A 130 6.16 -2.79 12.77
CA ASP A 130 5.93 -4.22 13.02
C ASP A 130 4.71 -4.46 13.92
N GLY A 131 4.54 -3.62 14.95
CA GLY A 131 3.41 -3.70 15.86
C GLY A 131 2.06 -3.45 15.18
N LEU A 132 1.99 -2.45 14.29
CA LEU A 132 0.84 -2.19 13.45
C LEU A 132 0.53 -3.41 12.55
N ILE A 133 1.54 -3.93 11.86
CA ILE A 133 1.40 -5.08 10.96
C ILE A 133 0.87 -6.30 11.72
N ALA A 134 1.43 -6.60 12.91
CA ALA A 134 1.00 -7.69 13.75
C ALA A 134 -0.49 -7.55 14.17
N LYS A 135 -0.91 -6.34 14.56
CA LYS A 135 -2.33 -6.10 14.89
C LYS A 135 -3.26 -6.23 13.69
N LEU A 136 -2.84 -5.77 12.50
CA LEU A 136 -3.63 -5.93 11.28
C LEU A 136 -3.78 -7.42 10.91
N LYS A 137 -2.71 -8.22 11.03
CA LYS A 137 -2.78 -9.68 10.83
C LYS A 137 -3.74 -10.34 11.82
N ARG A 138 -3.76 -9.91 13.08
CA ARG A 138 -4.71 -10.42 14.08
C ARG A 138 -6.18 -10.08 13.75
N LEU A 139 -6.42 -8.97 13.06
CA LEU A 139 -7.77 -8.57 12.63
C LEU A 139 -8.22 -9.28 11.35
N GLN A 140 -7.28 -9.73 10.50
CA GLN A 140 -7.58 -10.30 9.18
C GLN A 140 -8.66 -11.41 9.18
N PRO A 141 -8.70 -12.37 10.12
CA PRO A 141 -9.71 -13.42 10.10
C PRO A 141 -11.15 -12.89 10.20
N LYS A 142 -11.36 -11.82 10.98
CA LYS A 142 -12.68 -11.17 11.09
C LYS A 142 -13.13 -10.56 9.76
N PHE A 143 -12.20 -9.95 9.02
CA PHE A 143 -12.47 -9.37 7.72
C PHE A 143 -12.66 -10.41 6.61
N GLU A 144 -11.98 -11.56 6.72
CA GLU A 144 -12.17 -12.69 5.81
C GLU A 144 -13.59 -13.25 5.94
N LYS A 145 -14.01 -13.55 7.17
CA LYS A 145 -15.37 -14.02 7.46
C LYS A 145 -16.45 -13.07 6.94
N GLU A 146 -16.30 -11.77 7.18
CA GLU A 146 -17.22 -10.74 6.65
C GLU A 146 -17.27 -10.74 5.11
N ARG A 147 -16.13 -10.97 4.45
CA ARG A 147 -16.05 -11.00 2.98
C ARG A 147 -16.73 -12.24 2.42
N GLU A 148 -16.57 -13.39 3.07
CA GLU A 148 -17.24 -14.65 2.72
C GLU A 148 -18.76 -14.53 2.88
N GLU A 149 -19.22 -14.03 4.02
CA GLU A 149 -20.65 -13.79 4.29
C GLU A 149 -21.28 -12.86 3.24
N ARG A 150 -20.59 -11.77 2.90
CA ARG A 150 -21.04 -10.84 1.86
C ARG A 150 -21.08 -11.49 0.48
N ARG A 151 -20.13 -12.37 0.17
CA ARG A 151 -20.10 -13.09 -1.11
C ARG A 151 -21.23 -14.11 -1.19
N ALA A 152 -21.48 -14.85 -0.11
CA ALA A 152 -22.59 -15.80 -0.01
C ALA A 152 -23.93 -15.09 -0.21
N LEU A 153 -24.16 -13.97 0.48
CA LEU A 153 -25.39 -13.18 0.33
C LEU A 153 -25.60 -12.70 -1.11
N LYS A 154 -24.56 -12.19 -1.77
CA LYS A 154 -24.63 -11.79 -3.18
C LYS A 154 -25.03 -12.95 -4.09
N SER A 155 -24.43 -14.13 -3.91
CA SER A 155 -24.76 -15.31 -4.72
C SER A 155 -26.20 -15.78 -4.55
N VAL A 156 -26.78 -15.64 -3.36
CA VAL A 156 -28.19 -15.97 -3.10
C VAL A 156 -29.12 -14.98 -3.81
N VAL A 157 -28.79 -13.69 -3.81
CA VAL A 157 -29.59 -12.63 -4.47
C VAL A 157 -29.46 -12.68 -5.99
N GLU A 158 -28.25 -12.92 -6.51
CA GLU A 158 -27.95 -12.95 -7.96
C GLU A 158 -28.29 -14.29 -8.63
N ALA A 159 -28.74 -15.30 -7.87
CA ALA A 159 -29.16 -16.57 -8.44
C ALA A 159 -30.28 -16.34 -9.48
N PRO A 160 -30.09 -16.75 -10.75
CA PRO A 160 -31.12 -16.56 -11.76
C PRO A 160 -32.39 -17.32 -11.37
N LYS A 161 -33.56 -16.68 -11.50
CA LYS A 161 -34.87 -17.35 -11.36
C LYS A 161 -34.84 -18.61 -12.22
N ARG A 162 -34.84 -19.79 -11.60
CA ARG A 162 -34.90 -21.08 -12.31
C ARG A 162 -36.00 -21.02 -13.34
N THR A 163 -35.63 -20.97 -14.62
CA THR A 163 -36.57 -21.11 -15.73
C THR A 163 -37.17 -22.51 -15.56
N ARG A 164 -38.48 -22.59 -15.27
CA ARG A 164 -39.18 -23.87 -15.20
C ARG A 164 -39.03 -24.53 -16.57
N ALA A 165 -38.18 -25.56 -16.66
CA ALA A 165 -38.15 -26.42 -17.83
C ALA A 165 -39.59 -26.95 -18.01
N ARG A 166 -40.23 -26.59 -19.12
CA ARG A 166 -41.51 -27.16 -19.51
C ARG A 166 -41.30 -28.67 -19.61
N THR A 167 -41.84 -29.42 -18.66
CA THR A 167 -41.97 -30.87 -18.73
C THR A 167 -42.64 -31.19 -20.06
N GLY A 168 -41.86 -31.70 -21.02
CA GLY A 168 -42.40 -32.27 -22.25
C GLY A 168 -43.21 -33.48 -21.86
N VAL A 169 -44.54 -33.33 -21.87
CA VAL A 169 -45.48 -34.42 -21.70
C VAL A 169 -45.28 -35.36 -22.88
N ILE A 170 -44.79 -36.55 -22.56
CA ILE A 170 -44.86 -37.76 -23.39
C ILE A 170 -46.30 -37.97 -23.85
N ASN A 171 -46.52 -38.25 -25.14
CA ASN A 171 -47.65 -39.04 -25.60
C ASN A 171 -47.16 -39.88 -26.77
N GLY A 172 -47.08 -41.19 -26.52
CA GLY A 172 -46.87 -42.21 -27.55
C GLY A 172 -48.17 -42.59 -28.24
N THR A 173 -48.11 -43.69 -28.99
CA THR A 173 -49.13 -44.29 -29.89
C THR A 173 -49.15 -43.65 -31.29
N ALA A 174 -49.10 -44.39 -32.40
CA ALA A 174 -49.19 -45.82 -32.70
C ALA A 174 -48.33 -46.15 -33.95
#